data_AF-A0A1V8ST88-F1
#
_entry.id   AF-A0A1V8ST88-F1
#
_cell.length_a   1.000
_cell.length_b   1.000
_cell.length_c   1.000
_cell.angle_alpha   90.00
_cell.angle_beta   90.00
_cell.angle_gamma   90.00
#
_symmetry.space_group_name_H-M   'P 1'
#
loop_
_entity.id
_entity.type
_entity.pdbx_description
1 polymer ?
#
loop_
_entity_poly.entity_id
_entity_poly.type
_entity_poly.pdbx_seq_one_letter_code
_entity_poly.pdbx_strand_id
1 'polypeptide(L)'
;MLIKGYGVSPAVIIAVALVSIATLLYATAHIGPAAGSWAHGAGKVTDLAKPAYEAVVGSKTEQHQATESKSESHQTQEAKPAELGSTEGAPSFFGENEVAEIVPLCEPAHHASTEHIPALAGQYAPTHNEVNSSSITKDGRFFPLKFGSYPAINPNIIPHPETKGNFIIVAQQHKRAGDNQAWCAELVCEAEFKDGVLQCLVEPLNLIIGHTTSTKCEGKLAMLELNIGPHDARVFYGPDHPFIIYGSQSKEVCFGQWVQDFRLVTDWRYDFVPVQFFKERTDMSRPPPYHLVEKNYFLFWDDKGEMYAHHDVAPSRVFAKLYADGSVGPDLAPQTREHDEKCMSRYVAVERTLDHIHQATNSLALVLCSQSSPDCHKTPENTVIMEIFQQKSFIDGHAVYEPFVMLFESRAPFQMHGVSAKPLWINGRRENGFSGEWPPEQSEMVYVTSMNWKEHGKKYTGYLDDKVMLGFGIEDKATGGMDVTARDLLRGMGYCSESGVW
;
A
#
# COMPACT_ATOMS: atom_id res chain seq x y z
N MET A 1 11.61 6.56 -48.55
CA MET A 1 10.42 6.53 -49.43
C MET A 1 9.18 6.64 -48.52
N LEU A 2 8.81 7.85 -48.09
CA LEU A 2 7.56 8.18 -47.35
C LEU A 2 7.60 9.65 -46.88
N ILE A 3 7.46 10.63 -47.79
CA ILE A 3 6.85 11.94 -47.49
C ILE A 3 6.26 12.46 -48.83
N LYS A 4 5.02 12.05 -49.12
CA LYS A 4 4.12 12.72 -50.07
C LYS A 4 2.77 12.73 -49.39
N GLY A 5 2.36 13.87 -48.83
CA GLY A 5 1.07 13.95 -48.14
C GLY A 5 0.69 15.33 -47.61
N TYR A 6 1.66 16.18 -47.26
CA TYR A 6 1.34 17.52 -46.75
C TYR A 6 1.93 18.57 -47.68
N GLY A 7 1.05 19.33 -48.34
CA GLY A 7 1.36 20.42 -49.28
C GLY A 7 2.01 21.62 -48.59
N VAL A 8 3.11 21.39 -47.86
CA VAL A 8 3.90 22.43 -47.23
C VAL A 8 4.93 22.89 -48.26
N SER A 9 4.84 24.18 -48.65
CA SER A 9 5.80 24.78 -49.57
C SER A 9 7.23 24.66 -49.01
N PRO A 10 8.24 24.32 -49.83
CA PRO A 10 9.64 24.31 -49.41
C PRO A 10 10.08 25.61 -48.71
N ALA A 11 9.47 26.74 -49.06
CA ALA A 11 9.73 28.03 -48.41
C ALA A 11 9.34 28.04 -46.92
N VAL A 12 8.29 27.32 -46.53
CA VAL A 12 7.85 27.23 -45.13
C VAL A 12 8.82 26.37 -44.33
N ILE A 13 9.32 25.28 -44.91
CA ILE A 13 10.33 24.42 -44.27
C ILE A 13 11.63 25.20 -44.04
N ILE A 14 12.06 25.98 -45.03
CA ILE A 14 13.25 26.84 -44.93
C ILE A 14 13.04 27.94 -43.88
N ALA A 15 11.86 28.57 -43.83
CA ALA A 15 11.55 29.59 -42.84
C ALA A 15 11.58 29.04 -41.41
N VAL A 16 11.01 27.85 -41.17
CA VAL A 16 11.03 27.19 -39.85
C VAL A 16 12.47 26.84 -39.45
N ALA A 17 13.26 26.30 -40.38
CA ALA A 17 14.67 25.98 -40.11
C ALA A 17 15.49 27.24 -39.77
N LEU A 18 15.27 28.35 -40.48
CA LEU A 18 15.96 29.62 -40.21
C LEU A 18 15.58 30.22 -38.86
N VAL A 19 14.31 30.11 -38.46
CA VAL A 19 13.86 30.55 -37.12
C VAL A 19 14.50 29.68 -36.05
N SER A 20 14.54 28.36 -36.19
CA SER A 20 15.21 27.48 -35.22
C SER A 20 16.70 27.77 -35.08
N ILE A 21 17.40 28.05 -36.18
CA ILE A 21 18.82 28.43 -36.15
C ILE A 21 19.01 29.79 -35.47
N ALA A 22 18.15 30.77 -35.74
CA ALA A 22 18.20 32.08 -35.09
C ALA A 22 17.97 31.99 -33.57
N THR A 23 17.03 31.14 -33.12
CA THR A 23 16.78 30.91 -31.69
C THR A 23 17.95 30.22 -31.01
N LEU A 24 18.61 29.27 -31.69
CA LEU A 24 19.79 28.57 -31.17
C LEU A 24 20.99 29.53 -31.04
N LEU A 25 21.20 30.39 -32.04
CA LEU A 25 22.26 31.41 -32.02
C LEU A 25 22.00 32.46 -30.92
N TYR A 26 20.74 32.85 -30.71
CA TYR A 26 20.34 33.76 -29.64
C TYR A 26 20.60 33.15 -28.25
N ALA A 27 20.30 31.86 -28.06
CA ALA A 27 20.55 31.16 -26.80
C ALA A 27 22.06 31.07 -26.48
N THR A 28 22.91 30.89 -27.49
CA THR A 28 24.37 30.82 -27.29
C THR A 28 25.02 32.18 -27.04
N ALA A 29 24.38 33.28 -27.43
CA ALA A 29 24.90 34.64 -27.23
C ALA A 29 24.65 35.22 -25.82
N HIS A 30 23.91 34.52 -24.96
CA HIS A 30 23.55 34.97 -23.60
C HIS A 30 24.11 34.09 -22.47
N ILE A 31 25.01 33.16 -22.78
CA ILE A 31 25.78 32.44 -21.76
C ILE A 31 27.12 33.17 -21.57
N GLY A 32 27.11 34.13 -20.64
CA GLY A 32 28.33 34.78 -20.16
C GLY A 32 29.18 33.85 -19.28
N PRO A 33 30.49 34.11 -19.13
CA PRO A 33 31.39 33.21 -18.42
C PRO A 33 31.29 33.43 -16.91
N ALA A 34 30.75 32.46 -16.19
CA ALA A 34 30.88 32.36 -14.74
C ALA A 34 31.59 31.03 -14.38
N ALA A 35 32.87 30.97 -14.71
CA ALA A 35 33.80 29.98 -14.18
C ALA A 35 34.88 30.73 -13.40
N GLY A 36 34.87 30.58 -12.07
CA GLY A 36 35.91 31.16 -11.23
C GLY A 36 35.66 30.90 -9.75
N SER A 37 36.56 30.12 -9.14
CA SER A 37 36.78 29.97 -7.70
C SER A 37 35.74 29.19 -6.91
N TRP A 38 36.01 27.92 -6.61
CA TRP A 38 36.02 27.36 -5.23
C TRP A 38 36.85 26.07 -5.24
N ALA A 39 38.14 26.20 -4.97
CA ALA A 39 39.01 25.10 -4.55
C ALA A 39 39.68 25.54 -3.24
N HIS A 40 39.20 24.98 -2.12
CA HIS A 40 39.94 24.69 -0.87
C HIS A 40 38.91 24.46 0.25
N GLY A 41 38.90 23.26 0.83
CA GLY A 41 38.07 22.94 1.99
C GLY A 41 37.87 21.46 2.26
N ALA A 42 38.92 20.64 2.16
CA ALA A 42 38.91 19.30 2.72
C ALA A 42 39.02 19.41 4.26
N GLY A 43 37.87 19.39 4.94
CA GLY A 43 37.75 19.37 6.39
C GLY A 43 36.92 18.17 6.82
N LYS A 44 37.52 17.31 7.64
CA LYS A 44 36.97 16.09 8.23
C LYS A 44 35.57 16.30 8.82
N VAL A 45 34.58 15.52 8.36
CA VAL A 45 33.33 15.27 9.09
C VAL A 45 33.30 13.79 9.45
N THR A 46 34.03 13.46 10.50
CA THR A 46 33.93 12.20 11.25
C THR A 46 34.11 12.62 12.70
N ASP A 47 33.02 12.90 13.43
CA ASP A 47 32.94 12.92 14.91
C ASP A 47 31.59 13.49 15.44
N LEU A 48 30.44 13.04 14.91
CA LEU A 48 29.12 13.38 15.48
C LEU A 48 28.14 12.18 15.54
N ALA A 49 28.65 10.95 15.68
CA ALA A 49 27.80 9.77 15.83
C ALA A 49 28.37 8.77 16.86
N LYS A 50 28.73 9.24 18.06
CA LYS A 50 29.29 8.36 19.11
C LYS A 50 28.76 8.50 20.55
N PRO A 51 27.94 9.48 20.98
CA PRO A 51 27.39 9.43 22.35
C PRO A 51 25.96 8.91 22.49
N ALA A 52 25.29 8.42 21.42
CA ALA A 52 23.91 7.93 21.53
C ALA A 52 23.76 6.42 21.78
N TYR A 53 24.85 5.63 21.77
CA TYR A 53 24.79 4.17 21.85
C TYR A 53 25.17 3.57 23.22
N GLU A 54 25.68 4.37 24.16
CA GLU A 54 26.14 3.87 25.47
C GLU A 54 25.17 4.14 26.65
N ALA A 55 23.97 4.67 26.40
CA ALA A 55 22.99 4.97 27.45
C ALA A 55 21.96 3.85 27.73
N VAL A 56 21.98 2.73 26.99
CA VAL A 56 20.91 1.71 27.04
C VAL A 56 21.38 0.32 27.51
N VAL A 57 22.68 0.11 27.78
CA VAL A 57 23.17 -1.19 28.27
C VAL A 57 24.00 -1.00 29.56
N GLY A 58 23.31 -1.07 30.70
CA GLY A 58 23.90 -1.07 32.03
C GLY A 58 23.19 -2.07 32.94
N SER A 59 23.91 -3.11 33.34
CA SER A 59 23.51 -4.35 34.00
C SER A 59 22.85 -4.24 35.38
N LYS A 60 21.95 -5.21 35.66
CA LYS A 60 21.40 -5.58 36.98
C LYS A 60 22.48 -5.94 38.00
N THR A 61 22.31 -5.56 39.26
CA THR A 61 22.50 -6.45 40.45
C THR A 61 21.72 -5.92 41.66
N GLU A 62 21.39 -6.83 42.56
CA GLU A 62 20.32 -6.84 43.56
C GLU A 62 20.58 -6.16 44.92
N GLN A 63 19.46 -6.01 45.67
CA GLN A 63 19.23 -6.28 47.10
C GLN A 63 19.26 -5.18 48.19
N HIS A 64 18.11 -5.14 48.88
CA HIS A 64 17.83 -4.96 50.32
C HIS A 64 17.59 -3.58 51.00
N GLN A 65 16.33 -3.45 51.45
CA GLN A 65 15.78 -3.02 52.78
C GLN A 65 15.89 -1.59 53.34
N ALA A 66 14.69 -1.06 53.68
CA ALA A 66 14.26 -0.20 54.81
C ALA A 66 15.06 1.10 55.11
N THR A 67 14.48 2.28 55.41
CA THR A 67 13.52 2.58 56.49
C THR A 67 13.05 4.06 56.38
N GLU A 68 11.98 4.40 57.11
CA GLU A 68 11.28 5.68 57.34
C GLU A 68 12.11 6.98 57.44
N SER A 69 11.51 8.12 57.05
CA SER A 69 11.06 9.17 58.01
C SER A 69 10.55 10.45 57.33
N LYS A 70 9.58 11.08 58.01
CA LYS A 70 8.83 12.31 57.70
C LYS A 70 9.67 13.59 57.84
N SER A 71 9.30 14.65 57.11
CA SER A 71 9.01 15.96 57.72
C SER A 71 8.26 16.90 56.79
N GLU A 72 7.18 17.50 57.30
CA GLU A 72 6.34 18.54 56.72
C GLU A 72 7.03 19.93 56.75
N SER A 73 6.67 20.85 55.84
CA SER A 73 6.18 22.20 56.21
C SER A 73 5.66 23.04 55.03
N HIS A 74 4.46 23.59 55.28
CA HIS A 74 3.74 24.77 54.75
C HIS A 74 4.58 25.91 54.14
N GLN A 75 4.11 26.86 53.32
CA GLN A 75 2.83 27.40 52.79
C GLN A 75 3.30 28.30 51.59
N THR A 76 2.54 28.70 50.56
CA THR A 76 1.39 29.64 50.59
C THR A 76 0.81 29.73 49.17
N GLN A 77 -0.49 30.02 49.09
CA GLN A 77 -1.31 30.14 47.89
C GLN A 77 -1.07 31.48 47.15
N GLU A 78 -1.10 31.43 45.81
CA GLU A 78 -1.56 32.55 44.97
C GLU A 78 -2.36 32.00 43.77
N ALA A 79 -3.30 32.81 43.28
CA ALA A 79 -4.56 32.39 42.68
C ALA A 79 -4.55 32.11 41.16
N LYS A 80 -5.48 31.22 40.79
CA LYS A 80 -5.92 30.69 39.47
C LYS A 80 -6.14 31.73 38.36
N PRO A 81 -6.02 31.28 37.09
CA PRO A 81 -7.13 31.42 36.13
C PRO A 81 -7.61 30.07 35.57
N ALA A 82 -8.95 29.94 35.56
CA ALA A 82 -9.84 29.02 34.84
C ALA A 82 -9.26 27.75 34.18
N GLU A 83 -9.54 26.61 34.81
CA GLU A 83 -9.46 25.26 34.22
C GLU A 83 -10.64 25.02 33.27
N LEU A 84 -10.34 24.64 32.02
CA LEU A 84 -11.25 23.87 31.18
C LEU A 84 -11.32 22.46 31.78
N GLY A 85 -12.54 21.95 31.95
CA GLY A 85 -12.84 20.71 32.65
C GLY A 85 -12.05 19.49 32.18
N SER A 86 -11.59 18.72 33.16
CA SER A 86 -11.04 17.39 33.01
C SER A 86 -12.10 16.44 32.44
N THR A 87 -11.81 15.84 31.29
CA THR A 87 -12.41 14.56 30.91
C THR A 87 -11.47 13.44 31.39
N GLU A 88 -11.61 13.06 32.66
CA GLU A 88 -11.21 11.73 33.10
C GLU A 88 -12.18 10.72 32.48
N GLY A 89 -11.64 9.69 31.80
CA GLY A 89 -12.43 8.57 31.28
C GLY A 89 -12.36 8.35 29.78
N ALA A 90 -11.16 8.25 29.21
CA ALA A 90 -10.94 7.49 27.98
C ALA A 90 -9.99 6.33 28.31
N PRO A 91 -10.38 5.06 28.13
CA PRO A 91 -9.44 3.96 28.23
C PRO A 91 -8.39 4.14 27.13
N SER A 92 -7.12 4.20 27.52
CA SER A 92 -5.99 4.13 26.58
C SER A 92 -6.02 2.76 25.92
N PHE A 93 -6.58 2.70 24.71
CA PHE A 93 -6.66 1.51 23.86
C PHE A 93 -5.36 1.22 23.11
N PHE A 94 -4.27 1.90 23.47
CA PHE A 94 -2.95 1.66 22.91
C PHE A 94 -2.23 0.62 23.75
N GLY A 95 -2.27 -0.64 23.29
CA GLY A 95 -1.39 -1.68 23.82
C GLY A 95 0.07 -1.32 23.56
N GLU A 96 0.96 -1.68 24.48
CA GLU A 96 2.41 -1.44 24.39
C GLU A 96 3.07 -2.05 23.13
N ASN A 97 2.33 -2.86 22.36
CA ASN A 97 2.79 -3.55 21.15
C ASN A 97 2.76 -2.68 19.87
N GLU A 98 1.97 -1.60 19.79
CA GLU A 98 1.88 -0.81 18.54
C GLU A 98 3.16 0.00 18.25
N VAL A 99 3.94 0.28 19.30
CA VAL A 99 5.26 0.94 19.21
C VAL A 99 6.36 -0.06 18.80
N ALA A 100 6.19 -1.36 19.09
CA ALA A 100 7.10 -2.39 18.61
C ALA A 100 6.86 -2.73 17.13
N GLU A 101 5.68 -2.40 16.59
CA GLU A 101 5.30 -2.52 15.17
C GLU A 101 5.65 -1.28 14.32
N ILE A 102 6.48 -0.39 14.85
CA ILE A 102 7.02 0.75 14.10
C ILE A 102 7.86 0.20 12.95
N VAL A 103 7.25 0.24 11.75
CA VAL A 103 7.81 0.05 10.39
C VAL A 103 9.19 -0.61 10.42
N PRO A 104 9.31 -1.89 10.05
CA PRO A 104 10.61 -2.56 10.10
C PRO A 104 11.63 -1.68 9.37
N LEU A 105 12.63 -1.21 10.12
CA LEU A 105 13.85 -0.67 9.53
C LEU A 105 14.30 -1.73 8.55
N CYS A 106 14.37 -1.44 7.25
CA CYS A 106 14.44 -2.48 6.24
C CYS A 106 15.58 -3.46 6.56
N GLU A 107 15.22 -4.66 7.02
CA GLU A 107 16.16 -5.66 7.48
C GLU A 107 16.67 -6.47 6.28
N PRO A 108 17.81 -7.15 6.39
CA PRO A 108 18.39 -7.88 5.26
C PRO A 108 17.81 -9.28 5.05
N ALA A 109 17.58 -9.64 3.78
CA ALA A 109 17.15 -10.98 3.39
C ALA A 109 18.27 -12.05 3.49
N HIS A 110 17.89 -13.27 3.91
CA HIS A 110 18.67 -14.49 3.76
C HIS A 110 18.04 -15.42 2.72
N HIS A 111 18.87 -16.00 1.85
CA HIS A 111 18.45 -16.97 0.83
C HIS A 111 17.99 -18.30 1.45
N ALA A 112 16.86 -18.87 0.98
CA ALA A 112 16.43 -20.21 1.37
C ALA A 112 16.23 -21.16 0.18
N SER A 113 16.16 -22.44 0.52
CA SER A 113 16.13 -23.61 -0.35
C SER A 113 14.77 -23.82 -1.05
N THR A 114 14.84 -24.57 -2.15
CA THR A 114 13.82 -24.71 -3.20
C THR A 114 12.96 -25.98 -3.12
N GLU A 115 13.06 -26.81 -2.08
CA GLU A 115 12.25 -28.04 -2.00
C GLU A 115 10.87 -27.77 -1.39
N HIS A 116 9.87 -27.61 -2.26
CA HIS A 116 8.45 -27.52 -1.92
C HIS A 116 7.78 -28.89 -2.05
N ILE A 117 7.04 -29.30 -1.02
CA ILE A 117 6.05 -30.38 -1.12
C ILE A 117 4.73 -29.76 -1.59
N PRO A 118 4.12 -30.21 -2.70
CA PRO A 118 2.83 -29.68 -3.17
C PRO A 118 1.70 -30.03 -2.19
N ALA A 119 0.89 -29.05 -1.81
CA ALA A 119 -0.38 -29.29 -1.12
C ALA A 119 -1.38 -29.96 -2.08
N LEU A 120 -2.22 -30.86 -1.56
CA LEU A 120 -3.28 -31.49 -2.35
C LEU A 120 -4.46 -30.53 -2.47
N ALA A 121 -5.06 -30.43 -3.65
CA ALA A 121 -6.24 -29.60 -3.86
C ALA A 121 -7.39 -30.02 -2.91
N GLY A 122 -8.02 -29.06 -2.25
CA GLY A 122 -9.10 -29.28 -1.28
C GLY A 122 -8.66 -29.57 0.14
N GLN A 123 -7.35 -29.60 0.43
CA GLN A 123 -6.79 -29.82 1.77
C GLN A 123 -7.25 -28.76 2.80
N TYR A 124 -7.41 -27.50 2.37
CA TYR A 124 -7.75 -26.37 3.23
C TYR A 124 -9.20 -25.91 3.08
N ALA A 125 -9.99 -26.50 2.18
CA ALA A 125 -11.40 -26.16 2.00
C ALA A 125 -12.25 -26.11 3.31
N PRO A 126 -11.97 -26.90 4.37
CA PRO A 126 -12.65 -26.77 5.65
C PRO A 126 -12.41 -25.43 6.37
N THR A 127 -11.24 -24.82 6.22
CA THR A 127 -10.82 -23.61 6.96
C THR A 127 -10.63 -22.38 6.08
N HIS A 128 -10.40 -22.55 4.77
CA HIS A 128 -10.10 -21.50 3.81
C HIS A 128 -10.91 -21.63 2.51
N ASN A 129 -11.03 -20.52 1.79
CA ASN A 129 -11.40 -20.50 0.38
C ASN A 129 -10.10 -20.65 -0.45
N GLU A 130 -9.87 -21.82 -1.02
CA GLU A 130 -8.67 -22.06 -1.83
C GLU A 130 -8.72 -21.31 -3.17
N VAL A 131 -7.69 -20.50 -3.40
CA VAL A 131 -7.41 -19.86 -4.68
C VAL A 131 -6.35 -20.68 -5.39
N ASN A 132 -6.76 -21.52 -6.34
CA ASN A 132 -5.91 -22.50 -7.04
C ASN A 132 -6.09 -22.49 -8.56
N SER A 133 -6.75 -21.45 -9.11
CA SER A 133 -7.12 -21.35 -10.53
C SER A 133 -6.24 -20.40 -11.35
N SER A 134 -4.98 -20.21 -10.93
CA SER A 134 -4.00 -19.43 -11.73
C SER A 134 -3.93 -19.96 -13.14
N SER A 135 -4.12 -19.06 -14.11
CA SER A 135 -4.05 -19.42 -15.53
C SER A 135 -2.66 -19.19 -16.12
N ILE A 136 -1.76 -18.58 -15.34
CA ILE A 136 -0.37 -18.31 -15.72
C ILE A 136 0.50 -19.54 -15.45
N THR A 137 0.32 -20.20 -14.31
CA THR A 137 1.11 -21.37 -13.91
C THR A 137 0.35 -22.66 -14.23
N LYS A 138 1.08 -23.70 -14.65
CA LYS A 138 0.46 -24.98 -15.05
C LYS A 138 -0.11 -25.76 -13.87
N ASP A 139 0.41 -25.52 -12.68
CA ASP A 139 0.04 -26.18 -11.43
C ASP A 139 -0.96 -25.35 -10.60
N GLY A 140 -1.42 -24.22 -11.13
CA GLY A 140 -2.36 -23.32 -10.46
C GLY A 140 -1.77 -22.61 -9.25
N ARG A 141 -0.45 -22.64 -9.04
CA ARG A 141 0.23 -21.92 -7.95
C ARG A 141 0.49 -20.46 -8.29
N PHE A 142 0.89 -19.67 -7.31
CA PHE A 142 1.42 -18.34 -7.57
C PHE A 142 2.73 -18.37 -8.38
N PHE A 143 3.05 -17.26 -9.03
CA PHE A 143 4.31 -17.03 -9.73
C PHE A 143 5.18 -16.03 -8.97
N PRO A 144 6.52 -16.14 -9.04
CA PRO A 144 7.42 -15.15 -8.45
C PRO A 144 7.53 -13.88 -9.30
N LEU A 145 7.83 -12.76 -8.65
CA LEU A 145 8.22 -11.52 -9.32
C LEU A 145 9.72 -11.28 -9.20
N LYS A 146 10.36 -10.70 -10.24
CA LYS A 146 11.78 -10.33 -10.22
C LYS A 146 12.03 -8.90 -10.69
N PHE A 147 12.66 -8.11 -9.82
CA PHE A 147 13.05 -6.72 -10.05
C PHE A 147 14.52 -6.60 -10.46
N GLY A 148 14.91 -7.33 -11.52
CA GLY A 148 16.30 -7.38 -11.97
C GLY A 148 17.23 -7.91 -10.88
N SER A 149 18.27 -7.13 -10.55
CA SER A 149 19.22 -7.47 -9.49
C SER A 149 18.70 -7.16 -8.07
N TYR A 150 17.63 -6.38 -7.92
CA TYR A 150 17.20 -5.87 -6.62
C TYR A 150 16.20 -6.80 -5.91
N PRO A 151 16.37 -7.06 -4.61
CA PRO A 151 15.31 -7.68 -3.81
C PRO A 151 14.19 -6.67 -3.56
N ALA A 152 12.96 -7.15 -3.51
CA ALA A 152 11.78 -6.30 -3.39
C ALA A 152 10.67 -6.99 -2.58
N ILE A 153 9.85 -6.18 -1.93
CA ILE A 153 8.68 -6.58 -1.15
C ILE A 153 7.49 -5.69 -1.52
N ASN A 154 6.28 -6.08 -1.11
CA ASN A 154 5.06 -5.27 -1.25
C ASN A 154 4.72 -4.91 -2.73
N PRO A 155 4.57 -5.94 -3.60
CA PRO A 155 4.44 -5.70 -5.03
C PRO A 155 3.06 -5.18 -5.46
N ASN A 156 3.10 -4.40 -6.53
CA ASN A 156 1.98 -3.96 -7.32
C ASN A 156 2.15 -4.45 -8.75
N ILE A 157 1.05 -4.91 -9.35
CA ILE A 157 1.04 -5.38 -10.73
C ILE A 157 -0.14 -4.71 -11.43
N ILE A 158 0.13 -3.85 -12.40
CA ILE A 158 -0.91 -3.24 -13.25
C ILE A 158 -0.66 -3.59 -14.72
N PRO A 159 -1.71 -3.77 -15.54
CA PRO A 159 -1.53 -3.95 -16.97
C PRO A 159 -0.89 -2.70 -17.58
N HIS A 160 0.06 -2.90 -18.51
CA HIS A 160 0.66 -1.79 -19.23
C HIS A 160 -0.43 -1.06 -20.04
N PRO A 161 -0.44 0.29 -20.08
CA PRO A 161 -1.49 1.06 -20.76
C PRO A 161 -1.51 0.95 -22.29
N GLU A 162 -0.50 0.32 -22.91
CA GLU A 162 -0.28 0.36 -24.36
C GLU A 162 0.13 -1.01 -24.91
N THR A 163 1.04 -1.68 -24.20
CA THR A 163 1.60 -2.96 -24.64
C THR A 163 0.81 -4.11 -24.05
N LYS A 164 -0.10 -4.69 -24.85
CA LYS A 164 -0.88 -5.87 -24.45
C LYS A 164 0.05 -7.03 -24.05
N GLY A 165 -0.17 -7.57 -22.85
CA GLY A 165 0.62 -8.69 -22.31
C GLY A 165 1.80 -8.27 -21.44
N ASN A 166 2.16 -6.99 -21.46
CA ASN A 166 3.13 -6.42 -20.53
C ASN A 166 2.44 -5.83 -19.31
N PHE A 167 3.21 -5.68 -18.25
CA PHE A 167 2.78 -5.13 -16.98
C PHE A 167 3.73 -4.01 -16.57
N ILE A 168 3.25 -3.08 -15.75
CA ILE A 168 4.10 -2.23 -14.94
C ILE A 168 4.07 -2.85 -13.54
N ILE A 169 5.24 -3.18 -13.00
CA ILE A 169 5.37 -3.67 -11.64
C ILE A 169 6.08 -2.64 -10.77
N VAL A 170 5.59 -2.47 -9.54
CA VAL A 170 6.16 -1.56 -8.54
C VAL A 170 6.30 -2.31 -7.23
N ALA A 171 7.39 -2.13 -6.50
CA ALA A 171 7.59 -2.78 -5.20
C ALA A 171 8.59 -1.99 -4.36
N GLN A 172 8.46 -2.08 -3.03
CA GLN A 172 9.43 -1.47 -2.14
C GLN A 172 10.76 -2.20 -2.24
N GLN A 173 11.84 -1.44 -2.45
CA GLN A 173 13.19 -1.98 -2.45
C GLN A 173 13.51 -2.54 -1.07
N HIS A 174 13.80 -3.83 -1.01
CA HIS A 174 14.28 -4.46 0.20
C HIS A 174 15.79 -4.22 0.34
N LYS A 175 16.29 -4.11 1.58
CA LYS A 175 17.72 -3.89 1.81
C LYS A 175 18.49 -5.20 1.70
N ARG A 176 19.72 -5.13 1.20
CA ARG A 176 20.64 -6.27 1.21
C ARG A 176 21.40 -6.30 2.53
N ALA A 177 21.91 -7.47 2.90
CA ALA A 177 22.83 -7.62 4.03
C ALA A 177 24.02 -6.67 3.89
N GLY A 178 24.16 -5.73 4.84
CA GLY A 178 25.20 -4.71 4.86
C GLY A 178 24.79 -3.33 4.33
N ASP A 179 23.56 -3.16 3.84
CA ASP A 179 23.04 -1.84 3.45
C ASP A 179 22.67 -1.01 4.69
N ASN A 180 23.46 0.03 4.98
CA ASN A 180 23.19 0.97 6.09
C ASN A 180 22.38 2.21 5.64
N GLN A 181 21.73 2.16 4.48
CA GLN A 181 20.98 3.31 3.97
C GLN A 181 19.68 3.45 4.77
N ALA A 182 19.41 4.63 5.33
CA ALA A 182 18.09 4.95 5.93
C ALA A 182 17.01 5.20 4.86
N TRP A 183 17.43 5.35 3.60
CA TRP A 183 16.56 5.64 2.47
C TRP A 183 15.75 4.42 2.05
N CYS A 184 14.45 4.62 1.87
CA CYS A 184 13.50 3.68 1.30
C CYS A 184 13.10 4.17 -0.09
N ALA A 185 13.02 3.24 -1.04
CA ALA A 185 12.70 3.51 -2.42
C ALA A 185 11.67 2.53 -2.92
N GLU A 186 10.83 3.00 -3.84
CA GLU A 186 9.91 2.16 -4.59
C GLU A 186 10.51 1.91 -5.97
N LEU A 187 10.71 0.64 -6.33
CA LEU A 187 11.21 0.21 -7.62
C LEU A 187 10.07 0.20 -8.64
N VAL A 188 10.36 0.53 -9.90
CA VAL A 188 9.41 0.43 -11.01
C VAL A 188 10.09 -0.11 -12.27
N CYS A 189 9.38 -0.95 -13.02
CA CYS A 189 9.80 -1.38 -14.35
C CYS A 189 8.61 -1.85 -15.20
N GLU A 190 8.81 -1.85 -16.53
CA GLU A 190 8.01 -2.68 -17.43
C GLU A 190 8.44 -4.14 -17.29
N ALA A 191 7.47 -5.06 -17.24
CA ALA A 191 7.70 -6.48 -17.02
C ALA A 191 6.89 -7.36 -17.97
N GLU A 192 7.42 -8.56 -18.22
CA GLU A 192 6.75 -9.61 -18.99
C GLU A 192 6.87 -10.97 -18.30
N PHE A 193 6.00 -11.90 -18.68
CA PHE A 193 6.11 -13.28 -18.25
C PHE A 193 7.17 -14.02 -19.06
N LYS A 194 8.17 -14.58 -18.37
CA LYS A 194 9.16 -15.49 -18.94
C LYS A 194 9.25 -16.74 -18.08
N ASP A 195 8.99 -17.90 -18.68
CA ASP A 195 9.08 -19.22 -18.01
C ASP A 195 8.28 -19.29 -16.68
N GLY A 196 7.11 -18.66 -16.64
CA GLY A 196 6.25 -18.63 -15.45
C GLY A 196 6.68 -17.65 -14.35
N VAL A 197 7.59 -16.72 -14.67
CA VAL A 197 8.06 -15.65 -13.78
C VAL A 197 7.70 -14.30 -14.38
N LEU A 198 7.12 -13.38 -13.59
CA LEU A 198 6.93 -12.00 -14.02
C LEU A 198 8.19 -11.20 -13.68
N GLN A 199 8.90 -10.70 -14.69
CA GLN A 199 10.20 -10.07 -14.45
C GLN A 199 10.38 -8.80 -15.30
N CYS A 200 11.14 -7.85 -14.76
CA CYS A 200 11.48 -6.64 -15.48
C CYS A 200 12.19 -6.94 -16.81
N LEU A 201 11.85 -6.18 -17.85
CA LEU A 201 12.52 -6.22 -19.15
C LEU A 201 13.95 -5.68 -19.08
N VAL A 202 14.19 -4.72 -18.19
CA VAL A 202 15.47 -4.06 -17.90
C VAL A 202 15.61 -3.87 -16.39
N GLU A 203 16.79 -3.47 -15.88
CA GLU A 203 16.93 -3.16 -14.45
C GLU A 203 15.91 -2.08 -14.02
N PRO A 204 15.30 -2.21 -12.83
CA PRO A 204 14.28 -1.29 -12.36
C PRO A 204 14.87 0.10 -12.07
N LEU A 205 14.00 1.11 -12.11
CA LEU A 205 14.30 2.46 -11.67
C LEU A 205 13.64 2.72 -10.32
N ASN A 206 14.12 3.72 -9.58
CA ASN A 206 13.39 4.24 -8.44
C ASN A 206 12.29 5.18 -8.93
N LEU A 207 11.09 5.07 -8.36
CA LEU A 207 10.05 6.07 -8.55
C LEU A 207 10.54 7.45 -8.12
N ILE A 208 10.14 8.48 -8.87
CA ILE A 208 10.56 9.86 -8.67
C ILE A 208 9.70 10.50 -7.56
N ILE A 209 9.82 9.96 -6.35
CA ILE A 209 9.09 10.43 -5.16
C ILE A 209 10.11 11.01 -4.18
N GLY A 210 9.99 12.30 -3.92
CA GLY A 210 10.82 12.99 -2.93
C GLY A 210 10.41 12.65 -1.50
N HIS A 211 11.37 12.64 -0.59
CA HIS A 211 11.09 12.49 0.84
C HIS A 211 10.28 13.69 1.38
N THR A 212 9.56 13.45 2.46
CA THR A 212 8.86 14.45 3.25
C THR A 212 9.39 14.47 4.68
N THR A 213 9.00 15.49 5.44
CA THR A 213 9.42 15.65 6.85
C THR A 213 8.21 15.97 7.73
N SER A 214 8.20 15.47 8.96
CA SER A 214 7.20 15.80 9.99
C SER A 214 7.89 16.34 11.23
N THR A 215 7.23 17.26 11.93
CA THR A 215 7.65 17.73 13.27
C THR A 215 6.84 17.07 14.37
N LYS A 216 6.06 16.02 14.05
CA LYS A 216 5.10 15.38 14.96
C LYS A 216 5.56 13.99 15.43
N CYS A 217 6.76 13.56 15.02
CA CYS A 217 7.36 12.29 15.38
C CYS A 217 8.09 12.39 16.72
N GLU A 218 7.35 12.53 17.81
CA GLU A 218 7.91 12.72 19.15
C GLU A 218 7.97 11.43 19.97
N GLY A 219 8.86 11.41 20.97
CA GLY A 219 8.95 10.33 21.96
C GLY A 219 9.19 8.96 21.33
N LYS A 220 8.23 8.03 21.54
CA LYS A 220 8.30 6.66 21.01
C LYS A 220 8.26 6.59 19.47
N LEU A 221 7.83 7.66 18.79
CA LEU A 221 7.73 7.74 17.33
C LEU A 221 8.95 8.39 16.67
N ALA A 222 9.94 8.89 17.43
CA ALA A 222 11.10 9.57 16.87
C ALA A 222 11.88 8.69 15.88
N MET A 223 11.84 7.37 16.03
CA MET A 223 12.47 6.43 15.08
C MET A 223 11.85 6.49 13.67
N LEU A 224 10.58 6.90 13.54
CA LEU A 224 9.93 7.08 12.24
C LEU A 224 10.52 8.25 11.44
N GLU A 225 11.25 9.17 12.08
CA GLU A 225 11.99 10.22 11.35
C GLU A 225 13.11 9.62 10.48
N LEU A 226 13.58 8.42 10.80
CA LEU A 226 14.60 7.69 10.03
C LEU A 226 14.02 6.96 8.81
N ASN A 227 12.69 6.89 8.68
CA ASN A 227 12.02 6.35 7.51
C ASN A 227 11.97 7.42 6.42
N ILE A 228 13.10 7.55 5.70
CA ILE A 228 13.28 8.57 4.67
C ILE A 228 12.86 7.99 3.32
N GLY A 229 11.84 8.59 2.70
CA GLY A 229 11.35 8.22 1.37
C GLY A 229 9.91 7.67 1.39
N PRO A 230 9.41 7.20 0.23
CA PRO A 230 8.15 6.47 0.16
C PRO A 230 8.26 5.07 0.77
N HIS A 231 7.16 4.60 1.35
CA HIS A 231 7.00 3.25 1.89
C HIS A 231 5.68 2.62 1.45
N ASP A 232 5.70 1.29 1.32
CA ASP A 232 4.52 0.43 1.15
C ASP A 232 3.57 0.95 0.07
N ALA A 233 4.11 1.33 -1.09
CA ALA A 233 3.30 1.90 -2.14
C ALA A 233 2.20 0.95 -2.64
N ARG A 234 1.06 1.53 -3.01
CA ARG A 234 -0.02 0.88 -3.76
C ARG A 234 -0.21 1.60 -5.09
N VAL A 235 -0.11 0.85 -6.19
CA VAL A 235 -0.30 1.35 -7.56
C VAL A 235 -1.50 0.68 -8.19
N PHE A 236 -2.41 1.49 -8.70
CA PHE A 236 -3.70 1.01 -9.19
C PHE A 236 -4.32 1.98 -10.19
N TYR A 237 -5.26 1.48 -10.98
CA TYR A 237 -6.08 2.32 -11.86
C TYR A 237 -7.35 2.80 -11.14
N GLY A 238 -7.56 4.11 -11.10
CA GLY A 238 -8.89 4.70 -10.90
C GLY A 238 -9.72 4.65 -12.19
N PRO A 239 -10.93 5.25 -12.20
CA PRO A 239 -11.80 5.24 -13.38
C PRO A 239 -11.11 5.76 -14.64
N ASP A 240 -10.36 6.85 -14.51
CA ASP A 240 -9.75 7.55 -15.64
C ASP A 240 -8.23 7.43 -15.68
N HIS A 241 -7.56 7.44 -14.52
CA HIS A 241 -6.10 7.58 -14.41
C HIS A 241 -5.50 6.60 -13.39
N PRO A 242 -4.22 6.22 -13.53
CA PRO A 242 -3.51 5.47 -12.51
C PRO A 242 -3.05 6.38 -11.37
N PHE A 243 -3.12 5.86 -10.16
CA PHE A 243 -2.70 6.53 -8.93
C PHE A 243 -1.67 5.69 -8.20
N ILE A 244 -0.86 6.38 -7.41
CA ILE A 244 -0.02 5.77 -6.40
C ILE A 244 -0.40 6.34 -5.03
N ILE A 245 -0.59 5.46 -4.06
CA ILE A 245 -0.64 5.80 -2.64
C ILE A 245 0.63 5.28 -1.99
N TYR A 246 1.21 6.02 -1.05
CA TYR A 246 2.40 5.58 -0.33
C TYR A 246 2.49 6.22 1.05
N GLY A 247 3.17 5.55 1.98
CA GLY A 247 3.49 6.08 3.30
C GLY A 247 4.66 7.06 3.24
N SER A 248 4.55 8.19 3.94
CA SER A 248 5.69 9.08 4.22
C SER A 248 5.40 10.00 5.40
N GLN A 249 6.39 10.78 5.83
CA GLN A 249 6.21 11.71 6.95
C GLN A 249 5.10 12.73 6.62
N SER A 250 4.18 12.96 7.56
CA SER A 250 2.94 13.70 7.32
C SER A 250 2.99 15.11 7.91
N LYS A 251 2.22 16.02 7.29
CA LYS A 251 1.95 17.35 7.84
C LYS A 251 0.91 17.28 8.96
N GLU A 252 0.03 16.29 8.97
CA GLU A 252 -1.08 16.16 9.93
C GLU A 252 -0.73 15.28 11.12
N VAL A 253 0.02 14.21 10.90
CA VAL A 253 0.46 13.24 11.93
C VAL A 253 1.97 12.99 11.82
N CYS A 254 2.55 12.06 12.59
CA CYS A 254 3.97 11.72 12.43
C CYS A 254 4.25 11.13 11.03
N PHE A 255 3.49 10.11 10.67
CA PHE A 255 3.64 9.38 9.41
C PHE A 255 2.24 9.12 8.82
N GLY A 256 2.03 9.44 7.56
CA GLY A 256 0.71 9.40 6.92
C GLY A 256 0.72 8.83 5.51
N GLN A 257 -0.43 8.88 4.85
CA GLN A 257 -0.61 8.35 3.51
C GLN A 257 -0.71 9.47 2.49
N TRP A 258 0.11 9.40 1.45
CA TRP A 258 0.18 10.36 0.36
C TRP A 258 -0.40 9.76 -0.90
N VAL A 259 -0.98 10.59 -1.77
CA VAL A 259 -1.44 10.22 -3.10
C VAL A 259 -0.80 11.10 -4.17
N GLN A 260 -0.51 10.50 -5.32
CA GLN A 260 -0.06 11.21 -6.52
C GLN A 260 -0.59 10.52 -7.79
N ASP A 261 -0.72 11.27 -8.88
CA ASP A 261 -0.88 10.70 -10.21
C ASP A 261 0.36 9.87 -10.57
N PHE A 262 0.18 8.57 -10.80
CA PHE A 262 1.30 7.65 -10.98
C PHE A 262 2.13 7.99 -12.22
N ARG A 263 1.52 8.61 -13.25
CA ARG A 263 2.17 8.94 -14.52
C ARG A 263 3.28 9.96 -14.37
N LEU A 264 3.26 10.74 -13.28
CA LEU A 264 4.23 11.80 -13.01
C LEU A 264 5.47 11.33 -12.26
N VAL A 265 5.44 10.10 -11.70
CA VAL A 265 6.54 9.57 -10.87
C VAL A 265 7.26 8.39 -11.52
N THR A 266 6.89 8.05 -12.76
CA THR A 266 7.49 6.97 -13.56
C THR A 266 7.66 7.43 -15.02
N ASP A 267 8.41 6.67 -15.82
CA ASP A 267 8.51 6.87 -17.27
C ASP A 267 7.20 6.46 -17.95
N TRP A 268 6.19 7.32 -17.82
CA TRP A 268 4.89 7.15 -18.47
C TRP A 268 4.98 7.69 -19.90
N ARG A 269 5.61 6.88 -20.76
CA ARG A 269 6.16 7.27 -22.07
C ARG A 269 5.23 8.12 -22.93
N TYR A 270 3.91 7.93 -22.87
CA TYR A 270 2.94 8.71 -23.63
C TYR A 270 1.58 8.78 -22.92
N ASP A 271 1.30 9.91 -22.26
CA ASP A 271 -0.07 10.29 -21.96
C ASP A 271 -0.20 11.82 -22.05
N PHE A 272 -0.93 12.28 -23.07
CA PHE A 272 -1.22 13.70 -23.28
C PHE A 272 -2.45 14.16 -22.49
N VAL A 273 -3.12 13.26 -21.77
CA VAL A 273 -4.30 13.63 -20.98
C VAL A 273 -3.85 14.48 -19.79
N PRO A 274 -4.32 15.73 -19.68
CA PRO A 274 -3.94 16.61 -18.59
C PRO A 274 -4.20 15.96 -17.24
N VAL A 275 -3.19 16.00 -16.36
CA VAL A 275 -3.34 15.57 -14.97
C VAL A 275 -4.29 16.54 -14.29
N GLN A 276 -5.46 16.04 -13.87
CA GLN A 276 -6.48 16.84 -13.20
C GLN A 276 -6.36 16.79 -11.68
N PHE A 277 -6.00 15.64 -11.13
CA PHE A 277 -5.94 15.38 -9.69
C PHE A 277 -4.54 14.95 -9.27
N PHE A 278 -4.11 15.39 -8.09
CA PHE A 278 -2.85 14.97 -7.45
C PHE A 278 -1.61 15.05 -8.36
N LYS A 279 -1.50 16.17 -9.08
CA LYS A 279 -0.29 16.46 -9.87
C LYS A 279 0.95 16.50 -8.98
N GLU A 280 0.83 17.18 -7.86
CA GLU A 280 1.82 17.17 -6.80
C GLU A 280 1.48 16.06 -5.81
N ARG A 281 2.48 15.61 -5.06
CA ARG A 281 2.26 14.73 -3.91
C ARG A 281 1.32 15.40 -2.91
N THR A 282 0.25 14.72 -2.53
CA THR A 282 -0.79 15.24 -1.65
C THR A 282 -0.94 14.35 -0.41
N ASP A 283 -0.80 14.93 0.78
CA ASP A 283 -1.03 14.26 2.06
C ASP A 283 -2.53 14.06 2.25
N MET A 284 -2.99 12.82 2.41
CA MET A 284 -4.40 12.51 2.58
C MET A 284 -4.78 12.66 4.05
N SER A 285 -5.59 13.67 4.36
CA SER A 285 -6.19 13.81 5.68
C SER A 285 -7.21 12.70 5.96
N ARG A 286 -7.67 12.63 7.22
CA ARG A 286 -8.79 11.79 7.64
C ARG A 286 -9.80 12.58 8.48
N PRO A 287 -11.05 12.09 8.59
CA PRO A 287 -11.96 12.60 9.60
C PRO A 287 -11.39 12.33 11.01
N PRO A 288 -11.58 13.25 11.97
CA PRO A 288 -11.22 13.00 13.36
C PRO A 288 -11.93 11.77 13.95
N PRO A 289 -11.34 11.07 14.95
CA PRO A 289 -10.04 11.36 15.56
C PRO A 289 -8.86 10.92 14.67
N TYR A 290 -7.72 11.59 14.82
CA TYR A 290 -6.47 11.17 14.19
C TYR A 290 -5.75 10.12 15.04
N HIS A 291 -5.12 9.15 14.38
CA HIS A 291 -4.08 8.31 14.98
C HIS A 291 -2.75 9.06 14.98
N LEU A 292 -1.76 8.52 15.70
CA LEU A 292 -0.40 9.08 15.67
C LEU A 292 0.33 8.75 14.36
N VAL A 293 -0.05 7.64 13.73
CA VAL A 293 0.48 7.12 12.48
C VAL A 293 -0.69 6.62 11.64
N GLU A 294 -0.81 7.16 10.44
CA GLU A 294 -1.85 6.80 9.48
C GLU A 294 -1.23 5.93 8.37
N LYS A 295 -1.84 4.76 8.16
CA LYS A 295 -1.35 3.77 7.20
C LYS A 295 -2.51 3.10 6.49
N ASN A 296 -2.20 2.46 5.37
CA ASN A 296 -3.10 1.53 4.68
C ASN A 296 -4.40 2.13 4.14
N TYR A 297 -4.40 3.43 3.80
CA TYR A 297 -5.52 4.02 3.11
C TYR A 297 -5.63 3.46 1.69
N PHE A 298 -6.85 3.35 1.20
CA PHE A 298 -7.11 3.09 -0.21
C PHE A 298 -8.20 4.01 -0.75
N LEU A 299 -8.15 4.26 -2.06
CA LEU A 299 -9.17 5.03 -2.75
C LEU A 299 -10.26 4.13 -3.34
N PHE A 300 -11.46 4.67 -3.39
CA PHE A 300 -12.58 4.09 -4.12
C PHE A 300 -13.47 5.20 -4.72
N TRP A 301 -14.36 4.81 -5.64
CA TRP A 301 -15.22 5.75 -6.35
C TRP A 301 -16.67 5.29 -6.31
N ASP A 302 -17.59 6.25 -6.23
CA ASP A 302 -19.02 5.97 -6.33
C ASP A 302 -19.50 5.83 -7.78
N ASP A 303 -20.79 5.56 -7.96
CA ASP A 303 -21.46 5.44 -9.26
C ASP A 303 -21.48 6.75 -10.07
N LYS A 304 -21.12 7.89 -9.46
CA LYS A 304 -21.01 9.21 -10.09
C LYS A 304 -19.57 9.60 -10.38
N GLY A 305 -18.59 8.77 -10.01
CA GLY A 305 -17.17 9.05 -10.18
C GLY A 305 -16.58 9.97 -9.10
N GLU A 306 -17.30 10.21 -8.00
CA GLU A 306 -16.76 10.94 -6.86
C GLU A 306 -15.79 10.05 -6.09
N MET A 307 -14.68 10.65 -5.65
CA MET A 307 -13.57 9.94 -5.01
C MET A 307 -13.69 9.95 -3.49
N TYR A 308 -13.39 8.81 -2.88
CA TYR A 308 -13.42 8.59 -1.45
C TYR A 308 -12.14 7.89 -0.99
N ALA A 309 -11.78 8.12 0.27
CA ALA A 309 -10.71 7.40 0.95
C ALA A 309 -11.29 6.53 2.06
N HIS A 310 -10.84 5.29 2.14
CA HIS A 310 -11.12 4.39 3.24
C HIS A 310 -9.91 4.35 4.18
N HIS A 311 -10.13 4.69 5.45
CA HIS A 311 -9.07 4.96 6.42
C HIS A 311 -8.86 3.82 7.42
N ASP A 312 -9.94 3.20 7.89
CA ASP A 312 -9.91 2.11 8.86
C ASP A 312 -10.95 1.05 8.48
N VAL A 313 -10.62 -0.25 8.60
CA VAL A 313 -11.61 -1.36 8.55
C VAL A 313 -12.11 -1.72 9.95
N ALA A 314 -11.24 -1.67 10.95
CA ALA A 314 -11.50 -2.09 12.32
C ALA A 314 -10.92 -1.07 13.32
N PRO A 315 -11.48 -0.95 14.54
CA PRO A 315 -12.61 -1.71 15.10
C PRO A 315 -13.98 -1.37 14.48
N SER A 316 -14.08 -0.23 13.80
CA SER A 316 -15.21 0.14 12.95
C SER A 316 -14.65 0.77 11.68
N ARG A 317 -15.40 0.68 10.57
CA ARG A 317 -14.99 1.34 9.33
C ARG A 317 -14.92 2.85 9.51
N VAL A 318 -14.00 3.51 8.80
CA VAL A 318 -13.93 4.97 8.65
C VAL A 318 -13.66 5.29 7.19
N PHE A 319 -14.54 6.07 6.57
CA PHE A 319 -14.37 6.49 5.18
C PHE A 319 -15.05 7.83 4.92
N ALA A 320 -14.44 8.63 4.06
CA ALA A 320 -14.90 9.96 3.74
C ALA A 320 -14.61 10.34 2.28
N LYS A 321 -15.34 11.34 1.79
CA LYS A 321 -15.06 11.95 0.48
C LYS A 321 -13.67 12.58 0.50
N LEU A 322 -12.87 12.33 -0.54
CA LEU A 322 -11.54 12.92 -0.71
C LEU A 322 -11.58 14.04 -1.75
N TYR A 323 -11.02 15.19 -1.42
CA TYR A 323 -10.87 16.31 -2.33
C TYR A 323 -9.48 16.37 -2.95
N ALA A 324 -9.34 17.09 -4.06
CA ALA A 324 -8.10 17.17 -4.83
C ALA A 324 -6.89 17.74 -4.06
N ASP A 325 -7.15 18.48 -2.98
CA ASP A 325 -6.15 19.08 -2.10
C ASP A 325 -5.73 18.17 -0.93
N GLY A 326 -6.31 16.97 -0.82
CA GLY A 326 -6.03 16.01 0.25
C GLY A 326 -6.94 16.17 1.47
N SER A 327 -7.74 17.23 1.53
CA SER A 327 -8.75 17.38 2.58
C SER A 327 -9.88 16.36 2.40
N VAL A 328 -10.59 16.07 3.49
CA VAL A 328 -11.68 15.10 3.50
C VAL A 328 -12.98 15.67 4.08
N GLY A 329 -14.09 15.09 3.65
CA GLY A 329 -15.42 15.34 4.22
C GLY A 329 -15.63 14.70 5.60
N PRO A 330 -16.86 14.76 6.14
CA PRO A 330 -17.20 14.04 7.37
C PRO A 330 -17.13 12.52 7.16
N ASP A 331 -16.89 11.80 8.26
CA ASP A 331 -16.97 10.33 8.27
C ASP A 331 -18.40 9.88 7.92
N LEU A 332 -18.51 9.01 6.92
CA LEU A 332 -19.77 8.47 6.41
C LEU A 332 -20.12 7.11 7.04
N ALA A 333 -19.14 6.42 7.64
CA ALA A 333 -19.34 5.11 8.26
C ALA A 333 -20.41 5.04 9.36
N PRO A 334 -20.67 6.10 10.16
CA PRO A 334 -21.74 6.07 11.18
C PRO A 334 -23.12 5.76 10.59
N GLN A 335 -23.35 6.02 9.30
CA GLN A 335 -24.64 5.77 8.64
C GLN A 335 -24.90 4.29 8.39
N THR A 336 -23.86 3.45 8.37
CA THR A 336 -23.94 2.00 8.09
C THR A 336 -23.42 1.14 9.23
N ARG A 337 -22.94 1.76 10.32
CA ARG A 337 -22.21 1.10 11.41
C ARG A 337 -22.91 -0.13 11.96
N GLU A 338 -24.18 -0.03 12.33
CA GLU A 338 -24.93 -1.15 12.91
C GLU A 338 -24.97 -2.36 11.96
N HIS A 339 -25.21 -2.10 10.69
CA HIS A 339 -25.26 -3.12 9.65
C HIS A 339 -23.88 -3.77 9.43
N ASP A 340 -22.84 -2.94 9.32
CA ASP A 340 -21.48 -3.39 9.03
C ASP A 340 -20.88 -4.18 10.19
N GLU A 341 -21.08 -3.73 11.43
CA GLU A 341 -20.60 -4.43 12.64
C GLU A 341 -21.30 -5.78 12.81
N LYS A 342 -22.61 -5.86 12.52
CA LYS A 342 -23.35 -7.14 12.49
C LYS A 342 -22.80 -8.06 11.40
N CYS A 343 -22.41 -7.53 10.25
CA CYS A 343 -21.84 -8.34 9.18
C CYS A 343 -20.44 -8.85 9.51
N MET A 344 -19.54 -7.95 9.94
CA MET A 344 -18.17 -8.30 10.32
C MET A 344 -18.14 -9.34 11.44
N SER A 345 -18.92 -9.16 12.50
CA SER A 345 -18.98 -10.10 13.63
C SER A 345 -19.52 -11.49 13.28
N ARG A 346 -20.21 -11.64 12.14
CA ARG A 346 -20.69 -12.93 11.66
C ARG A 346 -19.61 -13.76 10.98
N TYR A 347 -18.64 -13.11 10.33
CA TYR A 347 -17.69 -13.79 9.43
C TYR A 347 -16.23 -13.66 9.87
N VAL A 348 -15.90 -12.65 10.65
CA VAL A 348 -14.53 -12.38 11.13
C VAL A 348 -14.53 -12.54 12.64
N ALA A 349 -13.92 -13.62 13.12
CA ALA A 349 -13.71 -13.83 14.54
C ALA A 349 -12.46 -13.05 14.98
N VAL A 350 -12.65 -11.94 15.71
CA VAL A 350 -11.53 -11.19 16.28
C VAL A 350 -11.28 -11.67 17.71
N GLU A 351 -10.25 -12.48 17.93
CA GLU A 351 -9.79 -12.77 19.29
C GLU A 351 -8.94 -11.61 19.81
N ARG A 352 -9.40 -11.00 20.91
CA ARG A 352 -9.08 -9.62 21.31
C ARG A 352 -7.64 -9.31 21.74
N THR A 353 -6.71 -10.28 21.78
CA THR A 353 -5.40 -10.06 22.41
C THR A 353 -4.19 -10.19 21.49
N LEU A 354 -4.30 -10.90 20.35
CA LEU A 354 -3.17 -11.14 19.43
C LEU A 354 -3.50 -10.89 17.95
N ASP A 355 -4.77 -10.64 17.62
CA ASP A 355 -5.22 -10.47 16.24
C ASP A 355 -5.48 -8.99 15.93
N HIS A 356 -4.95 -8.54 14.79
CA HIS A 356 -5.15 -7.20 14.26
C HIS A 356 -5.71 -7.27 12.83
N ILE A 357 -6.74 -6.49 12.54
CA ILE A 357 -7.28 -6.38 11.17
C ILE A 357 -6.52 -5.28 10.43
N HIS A 358 -5.90 -5.65 9.31
CA HIS A 358 -5.11 -4.78 8.45
C HIS A 358 -5.82 -4.58 7.11
N GLN A 359 -6.01 -3.33 6.70
CA GLN A 359 -6.30 -3.03 5.29
C GLN A 359 -5.10 -3.43 4.43
N ALA A 360 -5.36 -4.17 3.35
CA ALA A 360 -4.30 -4.81 2.60
C ALA A 360 -4.16 -4.27 1.18
N THR A 361 -5.23 -4.30 0.38
CA THR A 361 -5.17 -3.92 -1.04
C THR A 361 -5.80 -2.56 -1.35
N ASN A 362 -5.60 -2.08 -2.58
CA ASN A 362 -6.48 -1.08 -3.18
C ASN A 362 -7.85 -1.68 -3.52
N SER A 363 -8.82 -0.83 -3.89
CA SER A 363 -10.15 -1.28 -4.29
C SER A 363 -10.31 -1.46 -5.80
N LEU A 364 -11.31 -2.25 -6.21
CA LEU A 364 -11.80 -2.35 -7.59
C LEU A 364 -13.34 -2.30 -7.61
N ALA A 365 -13.93 -1.70 -8.64
CA ALA A 365 -15.36 -1.83 -8.88
C ALA A 365 -15.65 -3.13 -9.65
N LEU A 366 -16.59 -3.92 -9.16
CA LEU A 366 -16.99 -5.21 -9.74
C LEU A 366 -18.48 -5.19 -10.07
N VAL A 367 -18.79 -5.49 -11.33
CA VAL A 367 -20.15 -5.77 -11.80
C VAL A 367 -20.45 -7.24 -11.56
N LEU A 368 -21.51 -7.53 -10.81
CA LEU A 368 -21.93 -8.87 -10.37
C LEU A 368 -22.64 -9.67 -11.49
N CYS A 369 -22.22 -9.50 -12.74
CA CYS A 369 -22.59 -10.37 -13.86
C CYS A 369 -21.39 -10.64 -14.75
N SER A 370 -21.48 -11.67 -15.60
CA SER A 370 -20.43 -11.96 -16.58
C SER A 370 -20.56 -11.03 -17.79
N GLN A 371 -19.48 -10.40 -18.22
CA GLN A 371 -19.45 -9.54 -19.41
C GLN A 371 -19.86 -10.30 -20.68
N SER A 372 -19.55 -11.59 -20.73
CA SER A 372 -19.94 -12.51 -21.82
C SER A 372 -21.45 -12.77 -21.92
N SER A 373 -22.24 -12.44 -20.90
CA SER A 373 -23.70 -12.61 -20.92
C SER A 373 -24.39 -11.46 -21.67
N PRO A 374 -25.30 -11.75 -22.62
CA PRO A 374 -25.95 -10.71 -23.44
C PRO A 374 -26.80 -9.73 -22.63
N ASP A 375 -27.34 -10.17 -21.48
CA ASP A 375 -28.18 -9.36 -20.59
C ASP A 375 -27.37 -8.62 -19.50
N CYS A 376 -26.04 -8.73 -19.51
CA CYS A 376 -25.19 -8.10 -18.51
C CYS A 376 -24.94 -6.63 -18.85
N HIS A 377 -25.58 -5.74 -18.10
CA HIS A 377 -25.36 -4.31 -18.14
C HIS A 377 -24.92 -3.81 -16.78
N LYS A 378 -23.91 -2.93 -16.76
CA LYS A 378 -23.48 -2.25 -15.54
C LYS A 378 -24.63 -1.34 -15.05
N THR A 379 -25.09 -1.57 -13.83
CA THR A 379 -26.03 -0.70 -13.12
C THR A 379 -25.48 -0.41 -11.72
N PRO A 380 -25.93 0.68 -11.06
CA PRO A 380 -25.55 0.91 -9.67
C PRO A 380 -25.95 -0.24 -8.72
N GLU A 381 -27.06 -0.94 -9.02
CA GLU A 381 -27.58 -2.03 -8.20
C GLU A 381 -26.78 -3.33 -8.29
N ASN A 382 -26.08 -3.57 -9.41
CA ASN A 382 -25.25 -4.76 -9.59
C ASN A 382 -23.75 -4.47 -9.55
N THR A 383 -23.36 -3.26 -9.12
CA THR A 383 -21.95 -2.86 -9.00
C THR A 383 -21.59 -2.68 -7.54
N VAL A 384 -20.55 -3.40 -7.10
CA VAL A 384 -19.98 -3.32 -5.76
C VAL A 384 -18.53 -2.85 -5.83
N ILE A 385 -18.01 -2.35 -4.72
CA ILE A 385 -16.59 -2.10 -4.53
C ILE A 385 -16.02 -3.30 -3.77
N MET A 386 -14.94 -3.86 -4.31
CA MET A 386 -14.24 -5.03 -3.80
C MET A 386 -12.87 -4.62 -3.27
N GLU A 387 -12.52 -5.10 -2.08
CA GLU A 387 -11.20 -4.95 -1.46
C GLU A 387 -10.83 -6.23 -0.70
N ILE A 388 -9.55 -6.36 -0.34
CA ILE A 388 -9.06 -7.43 0.50
C ILE A 388 -8.44 -6.80 1.75
N PHE A 389 -8.91 -7.24 2.91
CA PHE A 389 -8.30 -6.96 4.21
C PHE A 389 -7.72 -8.27 4.77
N GLN A 390 -6.90 -8.18 5.81
CA GLN A 390 -6.23 -9.35 6.39
C GLN A 390 -6.37 -9.35 7.90
N GLN A 391 -6.63 -10.52 8.47
CA GLN A 391 -6.44 -10.76 9.89
C GLN A 391 -4.99 -11.18 10.10
N LYS A 392 -4.23 -10.36 10.81
CA LYS A 392 -2.87 -10.65 11.22
C LYS A 392 -2.90 -11.26 12.61
N SER A 393 -2.30 -12.42 12.78
CA SER A 393 -1.95 -12.97 14.10
C SER A 393 -0.43 -12.94 14.26
N PHE A 394 0.03 -12.82 15.52
CA PHE A 394 1.45 -12.84 15.85
C PHE A 394 1.71 -13.91 16.90
N ILE A 395 2.39 -14.99 16.50
CA ILE A 395 2.66 -16.16 17.34
C ILE A 395 4.17 -16.38 17.37
N ASP A 396 4.77 -16.36 18.57
CA ASP A 396 6.20 -16.65 18.78
C ASP A 396 7.19 -15.87 17.89
N GLY A 397 6.87 -14.60 17.57
CA GLY A 397 7.74 -13.76 16.74
C GLY A 397 7.46 -13.85 15.24
N HIS A 398 6.50 -14.68 14.82
CA HIS A 398 6.11 -14.88 13.42
C HIS A 398 4.71 -14.33 13.19
N ALA A 399 4.56 -13.55 12.11
CA ALA A 399 3.25 -13.03 11.70
C ALA A 399 2.61 -13.94 10.66
N VAL A 400 1.33 -14.21 10.83
CA VAL A 400 0.50 -14.94 9.87
C VAL A 400 -0.61 -14.01 9.42
N TYR A 401 -0.82 -13.88 8.10
CA TYR A 401 -1.86 -13.05 7.53
C TYR A 401 -2.91 -13.91 6.86
N GLU A 402 -4.16 -13.74 7.27
CA GLU A 402 -5.31 -14.43 6.71
C GLU A 402 -6.19 -13.44 5.93
N PRO A 403 -6.11 -13.44 4.58
CA PRO A 403 -6.83 -12.47 3.74
C PRO A 403 -8.31 -12.80 3.57
N PHE A 404 -9.16 -11.79 3.69
CA PHE A 404 -10.60 -11.86 3.47
C PHE A 404 -11.02 -10.89 2.37
N VAL A 405 -12.02 -11.28 1.59
CA VAL A 405 -12.62 -10.39 0.59
C VAL A 405 -13.78 -9.64 1.21
N MET A 406 -13.80 -8.32 1.08
CA MET A 406 -14.91 -7.47 1.46
C MET A 406 -15.55 -6.85 0.23
N LEU A 407 -16.87 -6.81 0.23
CA LEU A 407 -17.69 -6.10 -0.73
C LEU A 407 -18.49 -5.01 -0.02
N PHE A 408 -18.59 -3.83 -0.61
CA PHE A 408 -19.54 -2.80 -0.20
C PHE A 408 -20.22 -2.14 -1.40
N GLU A 409 -21.41 -1.60 -1.17
CA GLU A 409 -22.22 -0.98 -2.24
C GLU A 409 -21.45 0.14 -2.94
N SER A 410 -21.60 0.27 -4.27
CA SER A 410 -20.97 1.36 -5.04
C SER A 410 -21.64 2.72 -4.85
N ARG A 411 -22.73 2.80 -4.09
CA ARG A 411 -23.43 4.03 -3.76
C ARG A 411 -23.34 4.34 -2.29
N ALA A 412 -23.20 5.63 -1.98
CA ALA A 412 -23.37 6.13 -0.62
C ALA A 412 -24.72 5.63 -0.03
N PRO A 413 -24.74 5.17 1.24
CA PRO A 413 -23.68 5.32 2.24
C PRO A 413 -22.62 4.18 2.26
N PHE A 414 -22.45 3.43 1.17
CA PHE A 414 -21.42 2.39 1.00
C PHE A 414 -21.52 1.26 2.03
N GLN A 415 -22.76 0.86 2.36
CA GLN A 415 -23.00 -0.25 3.29
C GLN A 415 -22.28 -1.52 2.84
N MET A 416 -21.82 -2.33 3.78
CA MET A 416 -21.20 -3.60 3.47
C MET A 416 -22.18 -4.51 2.73
N HIS A 417 -21.75 -5.13 1.65
CA HIS A 417 -22.55 -6.07 0.87
C HIS A 417 -22.28 -7.52 1.30
N GLY A 418 -21.01 -7.84 1.57
CA GLY A 418 -20.61 -9.15 2.07
C GLY A 418 -19.14 -9.22 2.46
N VAL A 419 -18.79 -10.25 3.21
CA VAL A 419 -17.42 -10.61 3.58
C VAL A 419 -17.23 -12.10 3.33
N SER A 420 -16.07 -12.54 2.85
CA SER A 420 -15.80 -13.96 2.69
C SER A 420 -15.95 -14.69 4.03
N ALA A 421 -16.68 -15.80 4.07
CA ALA A 421 -16.94 -16.52 5.31
C ALA A 421 -15.70 -17.26 5.86
N LYS A 422 -14.64 -17.35 5.04
CA LYS A 422 -13.34 -17.92 5.36
C LYS A 422 -12.25 -17.07 4.71
N PRO A 423 -11.03 -17.05 5.26
CA PRO A 423 -9.90 -16.42 4.59
C PRO A 423 -9.51 -17.17 3.32
N LEU A 424 -8.75 -16.52 2.44
CA LEU A 424 -8.24 -17.10 1.20
C LEU A 424 -6.97 -17.93 1.49
N TRP A 425 -6.87 -19.10 0.88
CA TRP A 425 -5.62 -19.84 0.81
C TRP A 425 -5.02 -19.71 -0.58
N ILE A 426 -3.91 -18.98 -0.71
CA ILE A 426 -3.21 -18.79 -1.98
C ILE A 426 -2.38 -20.04 -2.27
N ASN A 427 -2.72 -20.75 -3.36
CA ASN A 427 -2.04 -21.98 -3.73
C ASN A 427 -0.54 -21.75 -3.99
N GLY A 428 0.30 -22.53 -3.29
CA GLY A 428 1.75 -22.35 -3.21
C GLY A 428 2.25 -21.92 -1.84
N ARG A 429 1.39 -21.36 -0.97
CA ARG A 429 1.70 -21.03 0.44
C ARG A 429 2.13 -22.29 1.20
N ARG A 430 3.16 -22.19 2.04
CA ARG A 430 3.69 -23.30 2.88
C ARG A 430 2.97 -23.38 4.24
N GLU A 431 2.78 -24.60 4.77
CA GLU A 431 2.13 -24.83 6.08
C GLU A 431 3.02 -24.54 7.30
N ASN A 432 4.35 -24.67 7.17
CA ASN A 432 5.30 -24.59 8.31
C ASN A 432 6.28 -23.42 8.13
N GLY A 433 5.77 -22.31 7.58
CA GLY A 433 6.54 -21.14 7.15
C GLY A 433 7.66 -21.42 6.14
N PHE A 434 8.52 -20.42 5.94
CA PHE A 434 9.55 -20.43 4.90
C PHE A 434 10.58 -21.56 5.07
N SER A 435 11.05 -21.82 6.29
CA SER A 435 12.10 -22.80 6.61
C SER A 435 11.58 -24.21 6.92
N GLY A 436 10.26 -24.38 7.09
CA GLY A 436 9.67 -25.63 7.58
C GLY A 436 9.87 -25.87 9.08
N GLU A 437 10.41 -24.88 9.80
CA GLU A 437 10.76 -24.97 11.22
C GLU A 437 9.63 -24.52 12.14
N TRP A 438 8.62 -23.84 11.61
CA TRP A 438 7.51 -23.35 12.40
C TRP A 438 6.48 -24.45 12.69
N PRO A 439 5.79 -24.39 13.84
CA PRO A 439 4.69 -25.32 14.13
C PRO A 439 3.66 -25.34 12.99
N PRO A 440 2.91 -26.44 12.81
CA PRO A 440 1.88 -26.55 11.77
C PRO A 440 0.78 -25.47 11.79
N GLU A 441 0.69 -24.72 12.90
CA GLU A 441 -0.24 -23.62 13.10
C GLU A 441 0.27 -22.28 12.54
N GLN A 442 1.54 -22.22 12.11
CA GLN A 442 2.23 -21.02 11.60
C GLN A 442 2.66 -21.23 10.14
N SER A 443 1.70 -21.00 9.23
CA SER A 443 1.93 -21.03 7.79
C SER A 443 2.73 -19.83 7.32
N GLU A 444 3.31 -19.92 6.12
CA GLU A 444 4.12 -18.86 5.52
C GLU A 444 3.41 -17.50 5.56
N MET A 445 4.19 -16.47 5.94
CA MET A 445 3.74 -15.09 6.01
C MET A 445 3.51 -14.55 4.59
N VAL A 446 2.34 -14.85 4.04
CA VAL A 446 1.87 -14.35 2.74
C VAL A 446 0.89 -13.24 3.00
N TYR A 447 1.25 -12.01 2.65
CA TYR A 447 0.39 -10.85 2.86
C TYR A 447 0.09 -10.15 1.54
N VAL A 448 -1.21 -10.04 1.22
CA VAL A 448 -1.70 -9.39 0.00
C VAL A 448 -1.50 -7.88 0.11
N THR A 449 -1.04 -7.25 -0.95
CA THR A 449 -0.67 -5.82 -0.95
C THR A 449 -1.33 -5.04 -2.08
N SER A 450 -1.67 -5.72 -3.18
CA SER A 450 -2.31 -5.07 -4.34
C SER A 450 -3.30 -5.98 -5.05
N MET A 451 -4.27 -5.35 -5.73
CA MET A 451 -5.30 -6.01 -6.50
C MET A 451 -5.69 -5.16 -7.71
N ASN A 452 -5.46 -5.65 -8.93
CA ASN A 452 -5.80 -4.91 -10.15
C ASN A 452 -6.44 -5.82 -11.20
N TRP A 453 -7.24 -5.28 -12.12
CA TRP A 453 -7.68 -6.07 -13.28
C TRP A 453 -6.48 -6.46 -14.14
N LYS A 454 -6.44 -7.70 -14.60
CA LYS A 454 -5.31 -8.26 -15.35
C LYS A 454 -5.28 -7.75 -16.78
N GLU A 455 -6.44 -7.61 -17.42
CA GLU A 455 -6.53 -7.40 -18.86
C GLU A 455 -6.14 -5.98 -19.27
N HIS A 456 -5.39 -5.89 -20.37
CA HIS A 456 -5.06 -4.61 -21.00
C HIS A 456 -6.31 -3.77 -21.28
N GLY A 457 -6.29 -2.51 -20.87
CA GLY A 457 -7.38 -1.56 -21.05
C GLY A 457 -8.49 -1.64 -19.99
N LYS A 458 -8.47 -2.64 -19.10
CA LYS A 458 -9.30 -2.62 -17.89
C LYS A 458 -8.63 -1.69 -16.86
N LYS A 459 -9.43 -0.80 -16.27
CA LYS A 459 -8.98 0.22 -15.32
C LYS A 459 -9.50 -0.07 -13.91
N TYR A 460 -10.57 0.60 -13.49
CA TYR A 460 -11.17 0.41 -12.17
C TYR A 460 -12.33 -0.59 -12.15
N THR A 461 -13.11 -0.67 -13.22
CA THR A 461 -14.30 -1.54 -13.30
C THR A 461 -14.02 -2.83 -14.08
N GLY A 462 -14.45 -3.96 -13.51
CA GLY A 462 -14.47 -5.28 -14.15
C GLY A 462 -15.75 -6.06 -13.86
N TYR A 463 -15.81 -7.30 -14.33
CA TYR A 463 -16.94 -8.21 -14.32
C TYR A 463 -16.56 -9.55 -13.68
N LEU A 464 -17.55 -10.40 -13.38
CA LEU A 464 -17.30 -11.68 -12.70
C LEU A 464 -16.40 -12.65 -13.48
N ASP A 465 -16.36 -12.56 -14.80
CA ASP A 465 -15.53 -13.37 -15.69
C ASP A 465 -14.16 -12.74 -16.02
N ASP A 466 -13.90 -11.51 -15.56
CA ASP A 466 -12.59 -10.88 -15.67
C ASP A 466 -11.60 -11.47 -14.67
N LYS A 467 -10.30 -11.37 -14.97
CA LYS A 467 -9.25 -11.82 -14.07
C LYS A 467 -8.69 -10.64 -13.28
N VAL A 468 -8.45 -10.92 -12.02
CA VAL A 468 -7.78 -10.06 -11.07
C VAL A 468 -6.34 -10.54 -10.93
N MET A 469 -5.41 -9.61 -10.93
CA MET A 469 -4.01 -9.80 -10.60
C MET A 469 -3.80 -9.41 -9.14
N LEU A 470 -3.40 -10.38 -8.32
CA LEU A 470 -3.02 -10.18 -6.93
C LEU A 470 -1.50 -10.06 -6.82
N GLY A 471 -1.03 -9.11 -6.03
CA GLY A 471 0.37 -9.00 -5.61
C GLY A 471 0.49 -9.17 -4.09
N PHE A 472 1.49 -9.92 -3.64
CA PHE A 472 1.73 -10.18 -2.22
C PHE A 472 3.22 -10.30 -1.89
N GLY A 473 3.55 -9.94 -0.65
CA GLY A 473 4.85 -10.23 -0.05
C GLY A 473 4.85 -11.62 0.59
N ILE A 474 6.04 -12.19 0.70
CA ILE A 474 6.29 -13.50 1.30
C ILE A 474 7.45 -13.34 2.28
N GLU A 475 7.17 -13.47 3.57
CA GLU A 475 8.17 -13.56 4.65
C GLU A 475 9.12 -12.35 4.72
N ASP A 476 8.66 -11.19 4.25
CA ASP A 476 9.45 -9.97 4.06
C ASP A 476 10.76 -10.18 3.27
N LYS A 477 10.79 -11.22 2.43
CA LYS A 477 11.98 -11.67 1.69
C LYS A 477 11.76 -11.77 0.19
N ALA A 478 10.53 -12.08 -0.20
CA ALA A 478 10.18 -12.33 -1.58
C ALA A 478 8.82 -11.71 -1.92
N THR A 479 8.56 -11.67 -3.22
CA THR A 479 7.33 -11.16 -3.81
C THR A 479 6.74 -12.23 -4.73
N GLY A 480 5.43 -12.40 -4.63
CA GLY A 480 4.64 -13.29 -5.46
C GLY A 480 3.44 -12.58 -6.07
N GLY A 481 2.88 -13.22 -7.09
CA GLY A 481 1.63 -12.78 -7.70
C GLY A 481 0.81 -13.96 -8.19
N MET A 482 -0.48 -13.74 -8.34
CA MET A 482 -1.42 -14.75 -8.83
C MET A 482 -2.52 -14.09 -9.64
N ASP A 483 -2.88 -14.69 -10.78
CA ASP A 483 -4.13 -14.32 -11.44
C ASP A 483 -5.28 -15.22 -10.99
N VAL A 484 -6.44 -14.62 -10.75
CA VAL A 484 -7.64 -15.31 -10.29
C VAL A 484 -8.86 -14.70 -10.96
N THR A 485 -9.82 -15.52 -11.37
CA THR A 485 -11.09 -14.98 -11.88
C THR A 485 -11.85 -14.30 -10.74
N ALA A 486 -12.47 -13.13 -10.96
CA ALA A 486 -13.22 -12.44 -9.90
C ALA A 486 -14.28 -13.35 -9.25
N ARG A 487 -14.96 -14.18 -10.04
CA ARG A 487 -15.88 -15.21 -9.54
C ARG A 487 -15.25 -16.21 -8.56
N ASP A 488 -14.01 -16.65 -8.81
CA ASP A 488 -13.32 -17.58 -7.92
C ASP A 488 -12.87 -16.88 -6.63
N LEU A 489 -12.45 -15.61 -6.74
CA LEU A 489 -12.11 -14.78 -5.57
C LEU A 489 -13.32 -14.57 -4.64
N LEU A 490 -14.52 -14.49 -5.21
CA LEU A 490 -15.80 -14.42 -4.48
C LEU A 490 -16.38 -15.77 -4.05
N ARG A 491 -15.61 -16.86 -4.13
CA ARG A 491 -16.10 -18.14 -3.62
C ARG A 491 -16.25 -18.07 -2.10
N GLY A 492 -17.40 -18.53 -1.60
CA GLY A 492 -17.66 -18.58 -0.15
C GLY A 492 -17.95 -17.22 0.49
N MET A 493 -18.44 -16.25 -0.29
CA MET A 493 -18.93 -14.98 0.26
C MET A 493 -20.11 -15.20 1.21
N GLY A 494 -20.04 -14.55 2.36
CA GLY A 494 -21.14 -14.36 3.29
C GLY A 494 -21.79 -12.99 3.09
N TYR A 495 -23.03 -12.97 2.66
CA TYR A 495 -23.76 -11.72 2.38
C TYR A 495 -24.38 -11.14 3.66
N CYS A 496 -24.31 -9.82 3.79
CA CYS A 496 -24.76 -9.12 5.00
C CYS A 496 -26.29 -9.00 5.09
N SER A 497 -26.99 -9.02 3.95
CA SER A 497 -28.46 -9.03 3.90
C SER A 497 -29.04 -10.41 4.19
N GLU A 498 -30.10 -10.49 4.98
CA GLU A 498 -30.78 -11.75 5.37
C GLU A 498 -31.33 -12.55 4.17
N SER A 499 -31.54 -11.91 3.02
CA SER A 499 -32.03 -12.56 1.80
C SER A 499 -30.97 -13.36 1.04
N GLY A 500 -29.67 -13.22 1.34
CA GLY A 500 -28.58 -14.14 0.97
C GLY A 500 -28.47 -14.63 -0.50
N VAL A 501 -29.18 -14.06 -1.46
CA VAL A 501 -29.30 -14.59 -2.82
C VAL A 501 -29.05 -13.49 -3.84
N TRP A 502 -27.99 -13.68 -4.63
CA TRP A 502 -27.75 -13.06 -5.93
C TRP A 502 -27.28 -14.11 -6.91
#